data_AF-A0A542SE84-F1
#
_entry.id   AF-A0A542SE84-F1
#
_cell.length_a   1.000
_cell.length_b   1.000
_cell.length_c   1.000
_cell.angle_alpha   90.00
_cell.angle_beta   90.00
_cell.angle_gamma   90.00
#
_symmetry.space_group_name_H-M   'P 1'
#
loop_
_entity.id
_entity.type
_entity.pdbx_description
1 polymer ?
#
loop_
_entity_poly.entity_id
_entity_poly.type
_entity_poly.pdbx_seq_one_letter_code
_entity_poly.pdbx_strand_id
1 'polypeptide(L)' 'MHLRQVDVGERQETDWERRRRLAEIFGDVEPSVTSDERDDAPSATRESASERWLKSQVPPHHGG' A
#
# COMPACT_ATOMS: atom_id res chain seq x y z
N MET A 1 -12.13 10.19 42.56
CA MET A 1 -12.52 10.20 41.13
C MET A 1 -11.99 8.90 40.52
N HIS A 2 -12.84 7.88 40.35
CA HIS A 2 -12.44 6.62 39.71
C HIS A 2 -12.79 6.70 38.22
N LEU A 3 -11.78 6.60 37.36
CA LEU A 3 -11.97 6.49 35.91
C LEU A 3 -12.57 5.12 35.61
N ARG A 4 -13.78 5.11 35.05
CA ARG A 4 -14.45 3.88 34.61
C ARG A 4 -13.71 3.38 33.36
N GLN A 5 -12.89 2.35 33.54
CA GLN A 5 -12.37 1.54 32.44
C GLN A 5 -13.58 1.09 31.60
N VAL A 6 -13.61 1.48 30.33
CA VAL A 6 -14.65 1.01 29.41
C VAL A 6 -14.28 -0.42 29.07
N ASP A 7 -15.02 -1.36 29.64
CA ASP A 7 -14.95 -2.78 29.33
C ASP A 7 -15.57 -2.98 27.94
N VAL A 8 -14.77 -2.76 26.90
CA VAL A 8 -15.15 -3.16 25.55
C VAL A 8 -14.80 -4.64 25.46
N GLY A 9 -15.78 -5.49 25.73
CA GLY A 9 -15.66 -6.93 25.52
C GLY A 9 -15.25 -7.20 24.07
N GLU A 10 -13.96 -7.45 23.86
CA GLU A 10 -13.35 -7.75 22.56
C GLU A 10 -13.78 -9.14 22.09
N ARG A 11 -15.00 -9.24 21.53
CA ARG A 11 -15.19 -10.20 20.44
C ARG A 11 -14.27 -9.71 19.33
N GLN A 12 -13.25 -10.49 18.98
CA GLN A 12 -12.40 -10.17 17.82
C GLN A 12 -13.32 -10.01 16.60
N GLU A 13 -13.45 -8.78 16.13
CA GLU A 13 -14.17 -8.48 14.90
C GLU A 13 -13.51 -9.27 13.77
N THR A 14 -14.33 -9.96 13.00
CA THR A 14 -13.91 -10.55 11.72
C THR A 14 -13.55 -9.44 10.72
N ASP A 15 -12.75 -9.77 9.70
CA ASP A 15 -12.34 -8.78 8.69
C ASP A 15 -13.53 -8.12 7.97
N TRP A 16 -14.65 -8.84 7.83
CA TRP A 16 -15.87 -8.30 7.22
C TRP A 16 -16.59 -7.30 8.14
N GLU A 17 -16.63 -7.55 9.46
CA GLU A 17 -17.22 -6.64 10.45
C GLU A 17 -16.43 -5.34 10.49
N ARG A 18 -15.09 -5.46 10.52
CA ARG A 18 -14.19 -4.31 10.51
C ARG A 18 -14.39 -3.46 9.25
N ARG A 19 -14.40 -4.07 8.06
CA ARG A 19 -14.63 -3.35 6.79
C ARG A 19 -15.98 -2.65 6.76
N ARG A 20 -17.05 -3.31 7.22
CA ARG A 20 -18.40 -2.71 7.28
C ARG A 20 -18.45 -1.51 8.22
N ARG A 21 -17.86 -1.61 9.43
CA ARG A 21 -17.82 -0.52 10.40
C ARG A 21 -17.04 0.69 9.87
N LEU A 22 -15.91 0.45 9.20
CA LEU A 22 -15.13 1.51 8.58
C LEU A 22 -15.91 2.17 7.43
N ALA A 23 -16.60 1.39 6.59
CA ALA A 23 -17.41 1.94 5.50
C ALA A 23 -18.60 2.77 5.97
N GLU A 24 -19.18 2.47 7.14
CA GLU A 24 -20.26 3.26 7.74
C GLU A 24 -19.80 4.67 8.15
N ILE A 25 -18.54 4.81 8.58
CA ILE A 25 -17.97 6.09 9.02
C ILE A 25 -17.31 6.85 7.86
N PHE A 26 -16.55 6.14 7.03
CA PHE A 26 -15.67 6.73 6.02
C PHE A 26 -16.20 6.58 4.59
N GLY A 27 -17.26 5.82 4.37
CA GLY A 27 -17.71 5.41 3.04
C GLY A 27 -16.90 4.25 2.47
N ASP A 28 -17.26 3.79 1.26
CA ASP A 28 -16.40 2.88 0.52
C ASP A 28 -15.12 3.62 0.10
N VAL A 29 -13.96 3.00 0.31
CA VAL A 29 -12.69 3.58 -0.11
C VAL A 29 -12.53 3.26 -1.59
N GLU A 30 -13.07 4.12 -2.44
CA GLU A 30 -12.59 4.18 -3.83
C GLU A 30 -11.08 4.45 -3.76
N PRO A 31 -10.24 3.66 -4.47
CA PRO A 31 -8.83 3.98 -4.58
C PRO A 31 -8.72 5.43 -5.07
N SER A 32 -8.14 6.32 -4.26
CA SER A 32 -7.89 7.71 -4.67
C SER A 32 -6.91 7.80 -5.85
N VAL A 33 -6.23 6.69 -6.14
CA VAL A 33 -5.20 6.53 -7.16
C VAL A 33 -5.68 5.51 -8.19
N THR A 34 -5.49 5.82 -9.47
CA THR A 34 -5.88 4.93 -10.56
C THR A 34 -5.03 3.66 -10.55
N SER A 35 -5.47 2.63 -11.28
CA SER A 35 -4.75 1.34 -11.29
C SER A 35 -3.28 1.46 -11.67
N ASP A 36 -2.93 2.43 -12.51
CA ASP A 36 -1.58 2.69 -13.01
C ASP A 36 -0.68 3.41 -11.98
N GLU A 37 -1.26 4.06 -10.98
CA GLU A 37 -0.53 4.72 -9.88
C GLU A 37 -0.22 3.77 -8.71
N ARG A 38 -0.79 2.56 -8.71
CA ARG A 38 -0.50 1.54 -7.70
C ARG A 38 0.87 0.93 -7.97
N ASP A 39 1.79 1.10 -7.03
CA ASP A 39 3.09 0.43 -7.06
C ASP A 39 2.93 -1.03 -6.57
N ASP A 40 2.34 -1.89 -7.41
CA ASP A 40 2.14 -3.32 -7.16
C ASP A 40 3.44 -4.14 -7.36
N ALA A 41 4.60 -3.50 -7.42
CA ALA A 41 5.87 -4.16 -7.70
C ALA A 41 6.36 -5.00 -6.49
N PRO A 42 6.57 -6.32 -6.63
CA PRO A 42 7.19 -7.11 -5.57
C PRO A 42 8.62 -6.61 -5.31
N SER A 43 8.97 -6.43 -4.03
CA SER A 43 10.28 -6.00 -3.54
C SER A 43 11.43 -6.53 -4.40
N ALA A 44 12.12 -5.61 -5.08
CA ALA A 44 13.18 -5.88 -6.04
C ALA A 44 14.44 -6.43 -5.36
N THR A 45 14.45 -7.71 -4.99
CA THR A 45 15.63 -8.40 -4.44
C THR A 45 16.59 -8.86 -5.55
N ARG A 46 16.21 -8.72 -6.83
CA ARG A 46 17.07 -9.02 -7.99
C ARG A 46 16.92 -7.90 -9.02
N GLU A 47 18.04 -7.49 -9.63
CA GLU A 47 18.05 -6.47 -10.68
C GLU A 47 17.07 -6.88 -11.80
N SER A 48 16.11 -6.02 -12.10
CA SER A 48 15.08 -6.28 -13.10
C SER A 48 15.68 -6.22 -14.51
N ALA A 49 15.03 -6.87 -15.48
CA ALA A 49 15.45 -6.80 -16.89
C ALA A 49 15.35 -5.35 -17.43
N SER A 50 14.35 -4.60 -16.97
CA SER A 50 14.15 -3.19 -17.30
C SER A 50 15.31 -2.32 -16.83
N GLU A 51 15.83 -2.56 -15.64
CA GLU A 51 16.94 -1.79 -15.09
C GLU A 51 18.27 -2.07 -15.81
N ARG A 52 18.52 -3.33 -16.20
CA ARG A 52 19.65 -3.68 -17.06
C ARG A 52 19.59 -2.99 -18.42
N TRP A 53 18.38 -2.91 -19.01
CA TRP A 53 18.18 -2.23 -20.28
C TRP A 53 18.42 -0.72 -20.16
N LEU A 54 17.94 -0.07 -19.09
CA LEU A 54 18.16 1.36 -18.88
C LEU A 54 19.65 1.70 -18.74
N LYS A 55 20.41 0.89 -17.99
CA LYS A 55 21.85 1.07 -17.80
C LYS A 55 22.66 0.89 -19.09
N SER A 56 22.14 0.19 -20.10
CA SER A 56 22.81 0.01 -21.39
C SER A 56 22.58 1.16 -22.38
N GLN A 57 21.67 2.09 -22.08
CA GLN A 57 21.36 3.24 -22.94
C GLN A 57 22.35 4.41 -22.78
N VAL A 58 23.63 4.15 -22.52
CA VAL A 58 24.64 5.23 -22.41
C VAL A 58 24.93 5.80 -23.81
N PRO A 59 24.68 7.10 -24.06
CA PRO A 59 25.02 7.73 -25.34
C PRO A 59 26.54 7.80 -25.56
N PRO A 60 27.03 7.68 -26.81
CA PRO A 60 28.44 7.48 -27.14
C PRO A 60 29.35 8.69 -26.86
N HIS A 61 28.85 9.79 -26.29
CA HIS A 61 29.60 11.03 -26.08
C HIS A 61 30.02 11.28 -24.63
N HIS A 62 29.86 10.31 -23.73
CA HIS A 62 30.40 10.38 -22.35
C HIS A 62 31.75 9.66 -22.24
N GLY A 63 32.71 10.09 -23.05
CA GLY A 63 34.08 9.59 -23.05
C GLY A 63 35.04 10.67 -23.52
N GLY A 64 35.18 11.72 -22.71
CA GLY A 64 36.33 12.63 -22.75
C GLY A 64 37.29 12.23 -21.65
#